data_AF-A0A2V8Y817-F1
#
_entry.id   AF-A0A2V8Y817-F1
#
_cell.length_a   1.000
_cell.length_b   1.000
_cell.length_c   1.000
_cell.angle_alpha   90.00
_cell.angle_beta   90.00
_cell.angle_gamma   90.00
#
_symmetry.space_group_name_H-M   'P 1'
#
loop_
_entity.id
_entity.type
_entity.pdbx_description
1 polymer ?
#
loop_
_entity_poly.entity_id
_entity_poly.type
_entity_poly.pdbx_seq_one_letter_code
_entity_poly.pdbx_strand_id
1 'polypeptide(L)'
;MNAKTEFLPGNTISKQFGVLLGLLLGTTLLCAGDKPWKAKSYQQWDEKDLQTILTESPWVRVTPIQRSWLPVAEKDVAPDPQINGGVRQMPAPGTSDNTVRAGEESLRELNVQIYWQSSRVMRAATAREAALHGRQVDVDKYAVEPQSEYQIIVRMGDMTPFAQHDEKFFQDSAALQTKKSKEKIVPTHVVYEKNAKGTVQDAIFFFPKSISSGAPTIAGDEKEVQFSCKIGDQTVRVAFRPQEMVDQSGPAL
;
A
#
# COMPACT_ATOMS: atom_id res chain seq x y z
N MET A 1 52.43 -78.23 3.84
CA MET A 1 51.33 -79.10 3.36
C MET A 1 50.16 -78.21 2.98
N ASN A 2 49.77 -78.26 1.69
CA ASN A 2 48.51 -77.86 1.02
C ASN A 2 48.01 -76.41 1.22
N ALA A 3 48.14 -75.54 0.20
CA ALA A 3 47.18 -75.27 -0.89
C ALA A 3 45.92 -74.53 -0.37
N LYS A 4 45.35 -73.49 -0.97
CA LYS A 4 45.23 -73.09 -2.38
C LYS A 4 44.59 -71.68 -2.41
N THR A 5 44.96 -70.86 -3.37
CA THR A 5 44.23 -69.68 -3.87
C THR A 5 42.86 -70.11 -4.42
N GLU A 6 41.84 -69.23 -4.40
CA GLU A 6 41.01 -68.82 -5.56
C GLU A 6 39.62 -68.19 -5.24
N PHE A 7 39.41 -67.06 -5.93
CA PHE A 7 38.22 -66.46 -6.58
C PHE A 7 36.79 -66.41 -5.97
N LEU A 8 36.38 -65.13 -5.81
CA LEU A 8 35.12 -64.44 -6.18
C LEU A 8 33.75 -64.89 -5.63
N PRO A 9 32.95 -63.95 -5.08
CA PRO A 9 31.59 -64.20 -4.61
C PRO A 9 30.57 -64.21 -5.75
N GLY A 10 29.62 -65.13 -5.62
CA GLY A 10 28.53 -65.42 -6.54
C GLY A 10 27.55 -64.26 -6.72
N ASN A 11 27.13 -64.14 -7.97
CA ASN A 11 26.10 -63.24 -8.46
C ASN A 11 24.72 -63.91 -8.23
N THR A 12 23.83 -63.27 -7.46
CA THR A 12 22.39 -63.62 -7.49
C THR A 12 21.56 -62.36 -7.65
N ILE A 13 20.97 -62.30 -8.82
CA ILE A 13 19.98 -61.34 -9.30
C ILE A 13 18.71 -61.48 -8.45
N SER A 14 18.24 -60.38 -7.86
CA SER A 14 16.82 -60.22 -7.53
C SER A 14 16.38 -58.82 -7.94
N LYS A 15 15.67 -58.76 -9.06
CA LYS A 15 15.03 -57.55 -9.59
C LYS A 15 13.67 -57.40 -8.91
N GLN A 16 13.40 -56.15 -8.51
CA GLN A 16 12.09 -55.55 -8.21
C GLN A 16 11.47 -55.90 -6.86
N PHE A 17 11.58 -54.98 -5.91
CA PHE A 17 10.47 -54.42 -5.10
C PHE A 17 11.05 -53.29 -4.24
N GLY A 18 10.48 -52.09 -4.32
CA GLY A 18 10.81 -50.97 -3.42
C GLY A 18 11.20 -49.65 -4.08
N VAL A 19 10.44 -49.20 -5.08
CA VAL A 19 10.29 -47.76 -5.33
C VAL A 19 9.48 -47.17 -4.17
N LEU A 20 9.84 -45.95 -3.73
CA LEU A 20 9.26 -45.11 -2.66
C LEU A 20 9.84 -45.27 -1.25
N LEU A 21 10.83 -44.43 -0.92
CA LEU A 21 10.63 -43.40 0.11
C LEU A 21 11.62 -42.26 -0.16
N GLY A 22 11.19 -41.35 -1.01
CA GLY A 22 11.95 -40.17 -1.41
C GLY A 22 11.97 -39.09 -0.33
N LEU A 23 13.03 -38.29 -0.45
CA LEU A 23 13.06 -36.85 -0.24
C LEU A 23 12.37 -36.31 1.03
N LEU A 24 13.20 -36.02 2.02
CA LEU A 24 12.94 -34.92 2.96
C LEU A 24 14.29 -34.31 3.39
N LEU A 25 14.98 -33.72 2.42
CA LEU A 25 15.97 -32.67 2.68
C LEU A 25 15.21 -31.35 2.73
N GLY A 26 14.81 -30.96 3.94
CA GLY A 26 14.24 -29.65 4.22
C GLY A 26 15.31 -28.57 4.14
N THR A 27 15.64 -28.13 2.92
CA THR A 27 16.34 -26.87 2.70
C THR A 27 15.32 -25.74 2.76
N THR A 28 15.13 -25.15 3.94
CA THR A 28 14.61 -23.78 4.03
C THR A 28 15.72 -22.83 3.59
N LEU A 29 15.90 -22.71 2.28
CA LEU A 29 16.55 -21.52 1.73
C LEU A 29 15.67 -20.33 2.11
N LEU A 30 16.15 -19.53 3.06
CA LEU A 30 15.80 -18.12 3.15
C LEU A 30 16.24 -17.48 1.84
N CYS A 31 15.44 -17.64 0.80
CA CYS A 31 15.56 -16.80 -0.38
C CYS A 31 15.32 -15.38 0.12
N ALA A 32 16.36 -14.56 0.13
CA ALA A 32 16.20 -13.19 -0.30
C ALA A 32 15.73 -13.27 -1.76
N GLY A 33 14.46 -13.63 -1.95
CA GLY A 33 13.87 -13.88 -3.24
C GLY A 33 13.94 -12.59 -4.03
N ASP A 34 14.19 -12.71 -5.32
CA ASP A 34 14.02 -11.60 -6.23
C ASP A 34 12.69 -10.90 -5.95
N LYS A 35 12.71 -9.56 -5.91
CA LYS A 35 11.55 -8.71 -5.59
C LYS A 35 10.31 -9.22 -6.35
N PRO A 36 9.16 -9.51 -5.70
CA PRO A 36 8.05 -10.20 -6.36
C PRO A 36 7.57 -9.52 -7.65
N TRP A 37 7.55 -8.18 -7.66
CA TRP A 37 7.18 -7.36 -8.82
C TRP A 37 8.19 -7.37 -9.98
N LYS A 38 9.37 -7.95 -9.80
CA LYS A 38 10.39 -8.16 -10.85
C LYS A 38 10.48 -9.63 -11.29
N ALA A 39 10.21 -10.55 -10.38
CA ALA A 39 10.45 -11.98 -10.58
C ALA A 39 9.21 -12.75 -11.06
N LYS A 40 8.02 -12.33 -10.64
CA LYS A 40 6.78 -13.08 -10.78
C LYS A 40 5.72 -12.26 -11.50
N SER A 41 4.87 -12.91 -12.29
CA SER A 41 3.64 -12.29 -12.77
C SER A 41 2.60 -12.20 -11.65
N TYR A 42 1.63 -11.29 -11.78
CA TYR A 42 0.64 -11.07 -10.70
C TYR A 42 -0.22 -12.30 -10.37
N GLN A 43 -0.42 -13.21 -11.33
CA GLN A 43 -1.15 -14.46 -11.11
C GLN A 43 -0.42 -15.40 -10.14
N GLN A 44 0.91 -15.26 -10.04
CA GLN A 44 1.77 -16.09 -9.19
C GLN A 44 2.01 -15.46 -7.82
N TRP A 45 1.58 -14.21 -7.58
CA TRP A 45 1.70 -13.58 -6.28
C TRP A 45 0.76 -14.25 -5.27
N ASP A 46 1.36 -14.68 -4.17
CA ASP A 46 0.67 -15.15 -2.97
C ASP A 46 0.51 -14.02 -1.94
N GLU A 47 -0.09 -14.33 -0.79
CA GLU A 47 -0.33 -13.38 0.29
C GLU A 47 0.96 -12.68 0.77
N LYS A 48 2.07 -13.41 0.83
CA LYS A 48 3.35 -12.87 1.29
C LYS A 48 3.94 -11.93 0.25
N ASP A 49 3.88 -12.31 -1.03
CA ASP A 49 4.30 -11.45 -2.13
C ASP A 49 3.51 -10.13 -2.14
N LEU A 50 2.19 -10.21 -1.96
CA LEU A 50 1.31 -9.05 -1.90
C LEU A 50 1.63 -8.15 -0.71
N GLN A 51 1.83 -8.74 0.47
CA GLN A 51 2.26 -7.99 1.65
C GLN A 51 3.55 -7.22 1.33
N THR A 52 4.58 -7.88 0.79
CA THR A 52 5.84 -7.23 0.40
C THR A 52 5.63 -6.15 -0.67
N ILE A 53 4.75 -6.36 -1.66
CA ILE A 53 4.44 -5.33 -2.67
C ILE A 53 3.77 -4.11 -2.04
N LEU A 54 2.78 -4.34 -1.17
CA LEU A 54 1.94 -3.27 -0.62
C LEU A 54 2.58 -2.55 0.58
N THR A 55 3.70 -3.04 1.11
CA THR A 55 4.40 -2.39 2.24
C THR A 55 5.84 -1.98 1.95
N GLU A 56 6.58 -2.73 1.12
CA GLU A 56 8.04 -2.58 0.95
C GLU A 56 8.45 -2.20 -0.48
N SER A 57 7.52 -2.11 -1.42
CA SER A 57 7.83 -1.79 -2.80
C SER A 57 8.19 -0.31 -3.01
N PRO A 58 8.91 0.03 -4.09
CA PRO A 58 9.30 1.41 -4.37
C PRO A 58 8.11 2.34 -4.67
N TRP A 59 6.90 1.80 -4.84
CA TRP A 59 5.65 2.55 -4.98
C TRP A 59 4.99 2.90 -3.64
N VAL A 60 5.56 2.46 -2.52
CA VAL A 60 5.02 2.70 -1.17
C VAL A 60 5.98 3.56 -0.37
N ARG A 61 5.45 4.56 0.32
CA ARG A 61 6.19 5.37 1.28
C ARG A 61 5.44 5.42 2.59
N VAL A 62 6.18 5.28 3.67
CA VAL A 62 5.67 5.46 5.03
C VAL A 62 6.47 6.56 5.68
N THR A 63 5.79 7.54 6.27
CA THR A 63 6.44 8.59 7.04
C THR A 63 5.66 8.87 8.31
N PRO A 64 6.33 9.00 9.46
CA PRO A 64 5.67 9.42 10.67
C PRO A 64 5.29 10.91 10.59
N ILE A 65 4.19 11.27 11.24
CA ILE A 65 3.81 12.63 11.59
C ILE A 65 3.37 12.69 13.04
N GLN A 66 3.52 13.86 13.66
CA GLN A 66 2.98 14.09 14.99
C GLN A 66 1.48 14.40 14.91
N ARG A 67 0.63 13.74 15.70
CA ARG A 67 -0.80 14.09 15.72
C ARG A 67 -0.97 15.52 16.27
N SER A 68 -1.61 16.41 15.50
CA SER A 68 -1.91 17.79 15.91
C SER A 68 -3.41 18.09 16.02
N TRP A 69 -4.25 17.06 15.97
CA TRP A 69 -5.71 17.15 16.06
C TRP A 69 -6.24 16.25 17.18
N LEU A 70 -7.47 16.51 17.62
CA LEU A 70 -8.18 15.64 18.55
C LEU A 70 -8.76 14.44 17.79
N PRO A 71 -8.56 13.19 18.27
CA PRO A 71 -9.19 12.03 17.67
C PRO A 71 -10.71 12.12 17.83
N VAL A 72 -11.45 11.90 16.75
CA VAL A 72 -12.92 11.74 16.84
C VAL A 72 -13.18 10.35 17.40
N ALA A 73 -13.78 10.26 18.59
CA ALA A 73 -14.20 8.97 19.13
C ALA A 73 -15.36 8.43 18.28
N GLU A 74 -15.43 7.12 18.02
CA GLU A 74 -16.51 6.51 17.21
C GLU A 74 -17.92 6.86 17.75
N LYS A 75 -18.05 7.17 19.05
CA LYS A 75 -19.29 7.63 19.70
C LYS A 75 -19.76 9.04 19.29
N ASP A 76 -18.87 9.85 18.73
CA ASP A 76 -19.13 11.25 18.36
C ASP A 76 -19.41 11.39 16.86
N VAL A 77 -19.35 10.28 16.10
CA VAL A 77 -19.90 10.21 14.74
C VAL A 77 -21.42 10.19 14.90
N ALA A 78 -22.07 11.29 14.51
CA ALA A 78 -23.52 11.39 14.56
C ALA A 78 -24.16 10.16 13.88
N PRO A 79 -25.09 9.46 14.55
CA PRO A 79 -25.94 8.50 13.84
C PRO A 79 -26.65 9.23 12.70
N ASP A 80 -26.84 8.52 11.59
CA ASP A 80 -27.65 8.96 10.44
C ASP A 80 -28.92 9.68 10.95
N PRO A 81 -29.30 10.87 10.44
CA PRO A 81 -30.45 11.58 10.96
C PRO A 81 -31.72 10.76 10.74
N GLN A 82 -32.12 9.99 11.74
CA GLN A 82 -33.51 9.58 11.88
C GLN A 82 -34.29 10.86 12.14
N ILE A 83 -34.96 11.34 11.09
CA ILE A 83 -36.04 12.33 11.24
C ILE A 83 -37.15 11.64 12.03
N ASN A 84 -37.08 11.77 13.35
CA ASN A 84 -38.20 11.55 14.25
C ASN A 84 -38.38 12.84 15.06
N GLY A 85 -39.47 13.53 14.78
CA GLY A 85 -39.85 14.76 15.47
C GLY A 85 -40.04 14.51 16.96
N GLY A 86 -39.29 15.24 17.79
CA GLY A 86 -39.42 15.14 19.25
C GLY A 86 -38.45 16.09 19.96
N VAL A 87 -39.02 17.20 20.45
CA VAL A 87 -38.56 18.16 21.47
C VAL A 87 -37.11 18.05 21.99
N ARG A 88 -36.34 19.13 21.78
CA ARG A 88 -35.01 19.39 22.38
C ARG A 88 -35.05 19.37 23.91
N GLN A 89 -34.12 18.65 24.53
CA GLN A 89 -33.81 18.78 25.96
C GLN A 89 -32.28 18.94 26.11
N MET A 90 -31.85 20.09 26.62
CA MET A 90 -30.43 20.40 26.86
C MET A 90 -29.93 19.77 28.16
N PRO A 91 -28.70 19.24 28.23
CA PRO A 91 -28.03 19.01 29.51
C PRO A 91 -27.18 20.23 29.93
N ALA A 92 -27.18 20.50 31.23
CA ALA A 92 -26.41 21.54 31.92
C ALA A 92 -24.92 21.14 32.11
N PRO A 93 -24.01 22.10 32.40
CA PRO A 93 -22.57 21.86 32.42
C PRO A 93 -22.12 21.27 33.78
N GLY A 94 -21.28 20.22 33.73
CA GLY A 94 -20.72 19.56 34.91
C GLY A 94 -19.26 19.18 34.74
N THR A 95 -18.40 19.92 35.46
CA THR A 95 -17.15 19.53 36.13
C THR A 95 -16.09 18.73 35.36
N SER A 96 -15.05 19.44 34.91
CA SER A 96 -13.78 18.89 34.44
C SER A 96 -12.86 18.52 35.61
N ASP A 97 -12.72 17.22 35.91
CA ASP A 97 -11.64 16.70 36.74
C ASP A 97 -10.39 16.49 35.88
N ASN A 98 -9.43 17.40 36.01
CA ASN A 98 -8.10 17.27 35.44
C ASN A 98 -7.26 16.31 36.28
N THR A 99 -7.21 15.04 35.86
CA THR A 99 -6.12 14.13 36.23
C THR A 99 -5.40 13.71 34.96
N VAL A 100 -4.40 14.52 34.56
CA VAL A 100 -3.48 14.17 33.48
C VAL A 100 -2.59 13.03 33.98
N ARG A 101 -2.92 11.81 33.56
CA ARG A 101 -2.13 10.61 33.84
C ARG A 101 -0.89 10.62 32.95
N ALA A 102 0.28 10.48 33.60
CA ALA A 102 1.56 10.24 32.95
C ALA A 102 1.51 8.95 32.10
N GLY A 103 1.14 9.13 30.83
CA GLY A 103 1.05 8.11 29.78
C GLY A 103 0.88 8.71 28.37
N GLU A 104 0.85 10.04 28.26
CA GLU A 104 0.60 10.83 27.05
C GLU A 104 1.75 10.85 26.03
N GLU A 105 2.89 10.21 26.30
CA GLU A 105 4.01 10.19 25.35
C GLU A 105 3.79 9.20 24.20
N SER A 106 2.95 8.18 24.38
CA SER A 106 2.67 7.18 23.34
C SER A 106 1.50 7.53 22.39
N LEU A 107 0.86 8.68 22.58
CA LEU A 107 -0.29 9.13 21.76
C LEU A 107 0.09 9.90 20.49
N ARG A 108 1.39 9.99 20.15
CA ARG A 108 1.92 11.15 19.44
C ARG A 108 2.33 10.92 17.98
N GLU A 109 2.78 9.74 17.59
CA GLU A 109 3.26 9.50 16.22
C GLU A 109 2.28 8.65 15.39
N LEU A 110 1.91 9.12 14.20
CA LEU A 110 1.05 8.44 13.25
C LEU A 110 1.81 8.17 11.96
N ASN A 111 1.71 6.93 11.46
CA ASN A 111 2.27 6.58 10.15
C ASN A 111 1.32 6.97 9.02
N VAL A 112 1.85 7.76 8.09
CA VAL A 112 1.20 8.10 6.82
C VAL A 112 1.72 7.16 5.75
N GLN A 113 0.83 6.31 5.23
CA GLN A 113 1.11 5.42 4.12
C GLN A 113 0.69 6.11 2.81
N ILE A 114 1.61 6.18 1.86
CA ILE A 114 1.46 6.90 0.61
C ILE A 114 1.80 5.95 -0.52
N TYR A 115 0.82 5.72 -1.40
CA TYR A 115 0.93 4.74 -2.47
C TYR A 115 0.85 5.42 -3.82
N TRP A 116 1.76 5.06 -4.73
CA TRP A 116 1.66 5.43 -6.14
C TRP A 116 0.74 4.44 -6.87
N GLN A 117 -0.56 4.61 -6.65
CA GLN A 117 -1.61 3.66 -7.02
C GLN A 117 -1.81 3.53 -8.54
N SER A 118 -1.52 4.57 -9.32
CA SER A 118 -1.65 4.51 -10.79
C SER A 118 -0.63 3.61 -11.48
N SER A 119 0.30 3.00 -10.74
CA SER A 119 1.24 2.04 -11.32
C SER A 119 0.55 0.70 -11.61
N ARG A 120 1.03 0.00 -12.65
CA ARG A 120 0.53 -1.34 -12.99
C ARG A 120 0.67 -2.32 -11.83
N VAL A 121 1.82 -2.27 -11.14
CA VAL A 121 2.13 -3.15 -10.00
C VAL A 121 1.14 -2.95 -8.86
N MET A 122 0.91 -1.71 -8.45
CA MET A 122 0.00 -1.42 -7.33
C MET A 122 -1.43 -1.79 -7.68
N ARG A 123 -1.92 -1.46 -8.89
CA ARG A 123 -3.27 -1.89 -9.32
C ARG A 123 -3.42 -3.40 -9.34
N ALA A 124 -2.46 -4.12 -9.92
CA ALA A 124 -2.49 -5.58 -9.96
C ALA A 124 -2.45 -6.18 -8.55
N ALA A 125 -1.62 -5.64 -7.66
CA ALA A 125 -1.51 -6.12 -6.28
C ALA A 125 -2.80 -5.88 -5.48
N THR A 126 -3.38 -4.67 -5.54
CA THR A 126 -4.66 -4.37 -4.87
C THR A 126 -5.80 -5.24 -5.39
N ALA A 127 -5.91 -5.42 -6.71
CA ALA A 127 -6.95 -6.26 -7.30
C ALA A 127 -6.76 -7.75 -6.95
N ARG A 128 -5.51 -8.23 -6.96
CA ARG A 128 -5.18 -9.61 -6.60
C ARG A 128 -5.44 -9.89 -5.12
N GLU A 129 -5.07 -8.98 -4.22
CA GLU A 129 -5.37 -9.07 -2.78
C GLU A 129 -6.88 -9.15 -2.55
N ALA A 130 -7.67 -8.30 -3.23
CA ALA A 130 -9.12 -8.35 -3.15
C ALA A 130 -9.68 -9.71 -3.63
N ALA A 131 -9.16 -10.26 -4.73
CA ALA A 131 -9.57 -11.55 -5.26
C ALA A 131 -9.22 -12.72 -4.32
N LEU A 132 -8.03 -12.72 -3.71
CA LEU A 132 -7.64 -13.74 -2.73
C LEU A 132 -8.51 -13.70 -1.47
N HIS A 133 -8.99 -12.52 -1.08
CA HIS A 133 -9.95 -12.32 -0.01
C HIS A 133 -11.43 -12.51 -0.42
N GLY A 134 -11.68 -13.13 -1.58
CA GLY A 134 -13.02 -13.53 -2.01
C GLY A 134 -13.88 -12.41 -2.59
N ARG A 135 -13.31 -11.22 -2.88
CA ARG A 135 -14.04 -10.18 -3.62
C ARG A 135 -14.05 -10.52 -5.11
N GLN A 136 -15.19 -10.31 -5.76
CA GLN A 136 -15.31 -10.49 -7.20
C GLN A 136 -14.67 -9.29 -7.92
N VAL A 137 -13.43 -9.45 -8.38
CA VAL A 137 -12.63 -8.43 -9.07
C VAL A 137 -12.00 -9.05 -10.32
N ASP A 138 -12.11 -8.35 -11.46
CA ASP A 138 -11.42 -8.72 -12.71
C ASP A 138 -9.98 -8.16 -12.69
N VAL A 139 -9.06 -8.93 -12.10
CA VAL A 139 -7.67 -8.50 -11.89
C VAL A 139 -6.99 -8.11 -13.21
N ASP A 140 -7.22 -8.88 -14.27
CA ASP A 140 -6.60 -8.68 -15.58
C ASP A 140 -7.00 -7.31 -16.14
N LYS A 141 -8.29 -6.98 -16.08
CA LYS A 141 -8.81 -5.68 -16.50
C LYS A 141 -8.16 -4.55 -15.70
N TYR A 142 -8.20 -4.62 -14.37
CA TYR A 142 -7.68 -3.55 -13.52
C TYR A 142 -6.16 -3.37 -13.65
N ALA A 143 -5.41 -4.46 -13.81
CA ALA A 143 -3.95 -4.42 -13.95
C ALA A 143 -3.51 -3.68 -15.22
N VAL A 144 -4.22 -3.86 -16.35
CA VAL A 144 -3.81 -3.31 -17.65
C VAL A 144 -4.53 -2.02 -18.04
N GLU A 145 -5.61 -1.64 -17.35
CA GLU A 145 -6.38 -0.43 -17.66
C GLU A 145 -5.49 0.83 -17.63
N PRO A 146 -5.37 1.56 -18.76
CA PRO A 146 -4.61 2.79 -18.82
C PRO A 146 -5.15 3.82 -17.82
N GLN A 147 -4.26 4.42 -17.03
CA GLN A 147 -4.63 5.49 -16.11
C GLN A 147 -4.30 6.83 -16.75
N SER A 148 -5.33 7.66 -16.98
CA SER A 148 -5.21 9.02 -17.51
C SER A 148 -4.47 9.97 -16.58
N GLU A 149 -4.45 9.66 -15.28
CA GLU A 149 -3.88 10.47 -14.22
C GLU A 149 -2.95 9.64 -13.34
N TYR A 150 -1.96 10.29 -12.73
CA TYR A 150 -1.26 9.69 -11.61
C TYR A 150 -2.17 9.71 -10.40
N GLN A 151 -2.23 8.60 -9.67
CA GLN A 151 -3.06 8.46 -8.48
C GLN A 151 -2.15 8.22 -7.29
N ILE A 152 -2.21 9.13 -6.32
CA ILE A 152 -1.53 8.97 -5.03
C ILE A 152 -2.60 8.71 -3.98
N ILE A 153 -2.55 7.56 -3.32
CA ILE A 153 -3.40 7.29 -2.16
C ILE A 153 -2.65 7.70 -0.91
N VAL A 154 -3.33 8.41 -0.01
CA VAL A 154 -2.89 8.68 1.36
C VAL A 154 -3.81 7.94 2.33
N ARG A 155 -3.22 7.10 3.18
CA ARG A 155 -3.90 6.31 4.22
C ARG A 155 -3.19 6.45 5.56
N MET A 156 -3.96 6.57 6.63
CA MET A 156 -3.46 6.68 8.00
C MET A 156 -4.36 5.90 8.95
N GLY A 157 -3.84 5.52 10.12
CA GLY A 157 -4.66 4.90 11.18
C GLY A 157 -5.73 5.82 11.75
N ASP A 158 -5.60 7.14 11.53
CA ASP A 158 -6.54 8.17 11.95
C ASP A 158 -6.75 9.16 10.80
N MET A 159 -7.89 9.03 10.12
CA MET A 159 -8.26 9.86 8.96
C MET A 159 -9.03 11.14 9.35
N THR A 160 -9.06 11.52 10.63
CA THR A 160 -9.78 12.72 11.12
C THR A 160 -9.48 13.99 10.31
N PRO A 161 -8.23 14.31 9.91
CA PRO A 161 -7.97 15.51 9.10
C PRO A 161 -8.73 15.54 7.77
N PHE A 162 -8.96 14.37 7.16
CA PHE A 162 -9.71 14.21 5.93
C PHE A 162 -11.23 14.21 6.16
N ALA A 163 -11.69 13.95 7.38
CA ALA A 163 -13.09 14.13 7.75
C ALA A 163 -13.41 15.59 8.11
N GLN A 164 -12.43 16.36 8.60
CA GLN A 164 -12.58 17.76 9.01
C GLN A 164 -12.49 18.75 7.84
N HIS A 165 -11.90 18.35 6.72
CA HIS A 165 -11.75 19.16 5.52
C HIS A 165 -12.23 18.41 4.28
N ASP A 166 -12.76 19.15 3.31
CA ASP A 166 -13.26 18.59 2.05
C ASP A 166 -12.13 18.29 1.06
N GLU A 167 -12.49 17.62 -0.04
CA GLU A 167 -11.59 17.27 -1.12
C GLU A 167 -10.92 18.51 -1.75
N LYS A 168 -11.62 19.66 -1.77
CA LYS A 168 -11.09 20.91 -2.33
C LYS A 168 -9.94 21.46 -1.51
N PHE A 169 -10.03 21.43 -0.19
CA PHE A 169 -8.92 21.82 0.70
C PHE A 169 -7.66 21.01 0.40
N PHE A 170 -7.80 19.69 0.23
CA PHE A 170 -6.65 18.82 -0.06
C PHE A 170 -6.16 18.93 -1.49
N GLN A 171 -7.02 19.26 -2.44
CA GLN A 171 -6.60 19.61 -3.79
C GLN A 171 -5.64 20.82 -3.78
N ASP A 172 -5.92 21.83 -2.96
CA ASP A 172 -5.09 23.05 -2.86
C ASP A 172 -3.83 22.85 -2.01
N SER A 173 -3.80 21.80 -1.18
CA SER A 173 -2.73 21.58 -0.19
C SER A 173 -1.72 20.50 -0.57
N ALA A 174 -1.90 19.88 -1.75
CA ALA A 174 -1.03 18.83 -2.26
C ALA A 174 -0.38 19.17 -3.60
N ALA A 175 0.80 18.60 -3.84
CA ALA A 175 1.53 18.73 -5.10
C ALA A 175 2.48 17.56 -5.30
N LEU A 176 2.71 17.19 -6.57
CA LEU A 176 3.92 16.51 -7.00
C LEU A 176 4.95 17.55 -7.44
N GLN A 177 6.22 17.33 -7.12
CA GLN A 177 7.32 18.17 -7.58
C GLN A 177 8.43 17.32 -8.18
N THR A 178 8.79 17.62 -9.42
CA THR A 178 9.89 16.94 -10.13
C THR A 178 11.24 17.47 -9.64
N LYS A 179 12.25 16.61 -9.53
CA LYS A 179 13.58 17.06 -9.08
C LYS A 179 14.32 17.82 -10.17
N LYS A 180 14.12 17.47 -11.45
CA LYS A 180 14.83 18.07 -12.60
C LYS A 180 14.32 19.48 -12.92
N SER A 181 13.02 19.66 -13.16
CA SER A 181 12.47 20.98 -13.51
C SER A 181 12.04 21.81 -12.29
N LYS A 182 11.89 21.20 -11.11
CA LYS A 182 11.30 21.82 -9.90
C LYS A 182 9.85 22.26 -10.09
N GLU A 183 9.22 21.86 -11.19
CA GLU A 183 7.84 22.18 -11.51
C GLU A 183 6.90 21.51 -10.51
N LYS A 184 5.90 22.28 -10.07
CA LYS A 184 4.83 21.78 -9.21
C LYS A 184 3.65 21.36 -10.08
N ILE A 185 3.27 20.10 -9.94
CA ILE A 185 2.09 19.52 -10.55
C ILE A 185 1.03 19.45 -9.46
N VAL A 186 -0.04 20.24 -9.60
CA VAL A 186 -1.18 20.23 -8.67
C VAL A 186 -2.18 19.14 -9.07
N PRO A 187 -2.91 18.55 -8.11
CA PRO A 187 -3.94 17.58 -8.45
C PRO A 187 -5.13 18.27 -9.15
N THR A 188 -5.73 17.59 -10.12
CA THR A 188 -6.96 18.04 -10.82
C THR A 188 -8.18 17.89 -9.92
N HIS A 189 -8.18 16.87 -9.06
CA HIS A 189 -9.22 16.60 -8.07
C HIS A 189 -8.70 15.64 -6.99
N VAL A 190 -9.47 15.54 -5.90
CA VAL A 190 -9.28 14.59 -4.81
C VAL A 190 -10.59 13.83 -4.60
N VAL A 191 -10.51 12.56 -4.24
CA VAL A 191 -11.68 11.73 -3.90
C VAL A 191 -11.43 11.04 -2.57
N TYR A 192 -12.44 11.03 -1.72
CA TYR A 192 -12.44 10.21 -0.51
C TYR A 192 -13.16 8.90 -0.73
N GLU A 193 -12.43 7.79 -0.59
CA GLU A 193 -13.06 6.48 -0.47
C GLU A 193 -13.44 6.23 0.99
N LYS A 194 -14.69 5.84 1.19
CA LYS A 194 -15.26 5.57 2.50
C LYS A 194 -15.42 4.07 2.68
N ASN A 195 -15.18 3.60 3.90
CA ASN A 195 -15.48 2.22 4.28
C ASN A 195 -16.99 2.01 4.43
N ALA A 196 -17.41 0.78 4.74
CA ALA A 196 -18.82 0.42 4.91
C ALA A 196 -19.55 1.20 6.03
N LYS A 197 -18.82 1.82 6.97
CA LYS A 197 -19.37 2.68 8.03
C LYS A 197 -19.49 4.16 7.60
N GLY A 198 -19.12 4.50 6.35
CA GLY A 198 -19.11 5.87 5.85
C GLY A 198 -17.91 6.71 6.31
N THR A 199 -16.95 6.11 7.03
CA THR A 199 -15.73 6.80 7.46
C THR A 199 -14.72 6.82 6.31
N VAL A 200 -14.05 7.96 6.11
CA VAL A 200 -12.97 8.07 5.13
C VAL A 200 -11.89 7.05 5.46
N GLN A 201 -11.59 6.18 4.50
CA GLN A 201 -10.54 5.17 4.56
C GLN A 201 -9.31 5.60 3.77
N ASP A 202 -9.52 6.22 2.61
CA ASP A 202 -8.46 6.67 1.71
C ASP A 202 -8.77 8.05 1.16
N ALA A 203 -7.72 8.87 1.01
CA ALA A 203 -7.76 10.08 0.21
C ALA A 203 -6.94 9.87 -1.06
N ILE A 204 -7.57 9.99 -2.23
CA ILE A 204 -6.97 9.70 -3.53
C ILE A 204 -6.78 11.02 -4.27
N PHE A 205 -5.54 11.34 -4.59
CA PHE A 205 -5.13 12.55 -5.31
C PHE A 205 -4.85 12.20 -6.76
N PHE A 206 -5.51 12.91 -7.68
CA PHE A 206 -5.38 12.68 -9.12
C PHE A 206 -4.55 13.80 -9.73
N PHE A 207 -3.41 13.46 -10.32
CA PHE A 207 -2.50 14.42 -10.96
C PHE A 207 -2.47 14.19 -12.48
N PRO A 208 -2.44 15.26 -13.29
CA PRO A 208 -2.40 15.12 -14.74
C PRO A 208 -1.09 14.46 -15.17
N LYS A 209 -1.17 13.48 -16.09
CA LYS A 209 0.03 12.88 -16.71
C LYS A 209 0.63 13.72 -17.83
N SER A 210 -0.13 14.67 -18.38
CA SER A 210 0.28 15.53 -19.47
C SER A 210 -0.15 16.98 -19.27
N ILE A 211 0.66 17.92 -19.75
CA ILE A 211 0.28 19.33 -19.85
C ILE A 211 -0.58 19.59 -21.11
N SER A 212 -1.10 20.80 -21.28
CA SER A 212 -1.96 21.18 -22.41
C SER A 212 -1.33 20.96 -23.79
N SER A 213 0.00 20.95 -23.89
CA SER A 213 0.72 20.63 -25.13
C SER A 213 0.83 19.13 -25.44
N GLY A 214 0.32 18.26 -24.55
CA GLY A 214 0.43 16.80 -24.65
C GLY A 214 1.76 16.23 -24.13
N ALA A 215 2.72 17.06 -23.75
CA ALA A 215 3.98 16.59 -23.15
C ALA A 215 3.74 15.99 -21.75
N PRO A 216 4.50 14.95 -21.34
CA PRO A 216 4.33 14.34 -20.04
C PRO A 216 4.76 15.31 -18.92
N THR A 217 3.99 15.35 -17.83
CA THR A 217 4.28 16.17 -16.64
C THR A 217 5.49 15.66 -15.85
N ILE A 218 5.79 14.35 -15.97
CA ILE A 218 6.98 13.72 -15.39
C ILE A 218 7.81 13.16 -16.54
N ALA A 219 9.02 13.68 -16.72
CA ALA A 219 9.92 13.20 -17.77
C ALA A 219 10.36 11.74 -17.53
N GLY A 220 10.55 10.98 -18.60
CA GLY A 220 10.97 9.56 -18.49
C GLY A 220 12.35 9.37 -17.87
N ASP A 221 13.19 10.41 -17.83
CA ASP A 221 14.50 10.41 -17.17
C ASP A 221 14.48 11.05 -15.77
N GLU A 222 13.30 11.36 -15.23
CA GLU A 222 13.15 11.91 -13.89
C GLU A 222 13.66 10.92 -12.83
N LYS A 223 14.56 11.40 -11.97
CA LYS A 223 15.19 10.59 -10.92
C LYS A 223 14.33 10.54 -9.68
N GLU A 224 13.57 11.60 -9.42
CA GLU A 224 12.82 11.75 -8.20
C GLU A 224 11.60 12.65 -8.39
N VAL A 225 10.48 12.20 -7.84
CA VAL A 225 9.23 12.96 -7.79
C VAL A 225 8.82 13.03 -6.33
N GLN A 226 8.76 14.23 -5.77
CA GLN A 226 8.34 14.45 -4.40
C GLN A 226 6.83 14.67 -4.35
N PHE A 227 6.12 13.83 -3.61
CA PHE A 227 4.76 14.13 -3.18
C PHE A 227 4.81 14.98 -1.92
N SER A 228 3.96 15.99 -1.85
CA SER A 228 3.76 16.82 -0.67
C SER A 228 2.28 17.03 -0.40
N CYS A 229 1.87 17.04 0.87
CA CYS A 229 0.49 17.28 1.29
C CYS A 229 0.45 17.85 2.71
N LYS A 230 -0.39 18.85 2.96
CA LYS A 230 -0.60 19.39 4.31
C LYS A 230 -1.61 18.54 5.07
N ILE A 231 -1.22 17.99 6.21
CA ILE A 231 -2.06 17.18 7.11
C ILE A 231 -1.93 17.75 8.51
N GLY A 232 -3.03 18.29 9.04
CA GLY A 232 -3.00 19.08 10.27
C GLY A 232 -2.02 20.26 10.13
N ASP A 233 -1.13 20.40 11.11
CA ASP A 233 -0.12 21.47 11.12
C ASP A 233 1.20 21.08 10.43
N GLN A 234 1.29 19.85 9.92
CA GLN A 234 2.49 19.36 9.23
C GLN A 234 2.27 19.30 7.72
N THR A 235 3.38 19.37 6.99
CA THR A 235 3.39 19.04 5.56
C THR A 235 4.22 17.79 5.37
N VAL A 236 3.55 16.71 5.01
CA VAL A 236 4.17 15.45 4.63
C VAL A 236 4.92 15.64 3.31
N ARG A 237 6.14 15.10 3.23
CA ARG A 237 6.95 15.04 2.00
C ARG A 237 7.58 13.67 1.85
N VAL A 238 7.32 13.00 0.74
CA VAL A 238 7.94 11.72 0.42
C VAL A 238 8.41 11.71 -1.03
N ALA A 239 9.54 11.05 -1.27
CA ALA A 239 10.17 11.01 -2.58
C ALA A 239 9.98 9.63 -3.24
N PHE A 240 9.34 9.61 -4.41
CA PHE A 240 9.29 8.47 -5.30
C PHE A 240 10.46 8.51 -6.27
N ARG A 241 11.01 7.34 -6.62
CA ARG A 241 12.16 7.22 -7.52
C ARG A 241 11.74 6.40 -8.74
N PRO A 242 11.34 7.05 -9.85
CA PRO A 242 10.82 6.35 -11.04
C PRO A 242 11.73 5.24 -11.56
N GLN A 243 13.05 5.40 -11.46
CA GLN A 243 14.03 4.39 -11.88
C GLN A 243 14.01 3.11 -11.03
N GLU A 244 13.51 3.18 -9.79
CA GLU A 244 13.33 2.01 -8.93
C GLU A 244 11.93 1.38 -9.13
N MET A 245 10.96 2.18 -9.58
CA MET A 245 9.56 1.83 -9.85
C MET A 245 9.42 1.12 -11.20
N VAL A 246 10.04 -0.06 -11.29
CA VAL A 246 10.14 -0.86 -12.52
C VAL A 246 9.63 -2.28 -12.27
N ASP A 247 8.73 -2.73 -13.13
CA ASP A 247 8.23 -4.11 -13.21
C ASP A 247 8.86 -4.85 -14.40
N GLN A 248 8.35 -6.05 -14.70
CA GLN A 248 8.80 -6.86 -15.84
C GLN A 248 8.60 -6.19 -17.21
N SER A 249 7.72 -5.19 -17.28
CA SER A 249 7.38 -4.43 -18.49
C SER A 249 8.07 -3.05 -18.53
N GLY A 250 8.98 -2.76 -17.59
CA GLY A 250 9.70 -1.50 -17.50
C GLY A 250 9.13 -0.52 -16.47
N PRO A 251 9.41 0.80 -16.61
CA PRO A 251 8.89 1.80 -15.67
C PRO A 251 7.35 1.75 -15.54
N ALA A 252 6.86 1.91 -14.32
CA ALA A 252 5.44 1.88 -14.00
C ALA A 252 5.06 3.05 -13.07
N LEU A 253 4.66 4.19 -13.65
CA LEU A 253 4.06 5.33 -12.95
C LEU A 253 2.55 5.40 -13.21
#